data_AF-A0A9E0JR04-F1
#
_entry.id   AF-A0A9E0JR04-F1
#
_cell.length_a   1.000
_cell.length_b   1.000
_cell.length_c   1.000
_cell.angle_alpha   90.00
_cell.angle_beta   90.00
_cell.angle_gamma   90.00
#
_symmetry.space_group_name_H-M   'P 1'
#
loop_
_entity.id
_entity.type
_entity.pdbx_description
1 polymer ?
#
loop_
_entity_poly.entity_id
_entity_poly.type
_entity_poly.pdbx_seq_one_letter_code
_entity_poly.pdbx_strand_id
1 'polypeptide(L)'
;VFQAMWQFRFMFYDLPGLLARNPQMQAEYHQFIHTDLEERLISLFREFTRIGLVRIDEEDIEPLVTNIWLVAKFWFAFEETARPREPITEAAGRRGAVQVLALFKPYIAENYQPTFRSLIARYQ
;
A
#
# COMPACT_ATOMS: atom_id res chain seq x y z
N VAL A 1 6.68 4.63 2.85
CA VAL A 1 5.66 4.67 1.77
C VAL A 1 4.55 5.67 2.08
N PHE A 2 3.69 5.47 3.08
CA PHE A 2 2.59 6.40 3.39
C PHE A 2 3.00 7.86 3.64
N GLN A 3 4.18 8.09 4.24
CA GLN A 3 4.73 9.45 4.42
C GLN A 3 5.11 10.11 3.07
N ALA A 4 5.68 9.35 2.14
CA ALA A 4 5.97 9.83 0.79
C ALA A 4 4.67 10.06 0.01
N MET A 5 3.72 9.14 0.10
CA MET A 5 2.39 9.31 -0.51
C MET A 5 1.66 10.53 0.04
N TRP A 6 1.82 10.83 1.34
CA TRP A 6 1.31 12.05 1.96
C TRP A 6 2.00 13.31 1.42
N GLN A 7 3.33 13.33 1.32
CA GLN A 7 4.09 14.45 0.78
C GLN A 7 3.74 14.74 -0.69
N PHE A 8 3.52 13.70 -1.49
CA PHE A 8 3.19 13.79 -2.91
C PHE A 8 1.70 13.55 -3.21
N ARG A 9 0.81 13.71 -2.22
CA ARG A 9 -0.64 13.40 -2.35
C ARG A 9 -1.33 14.12 -3.51
N PHE A 10 -0.81 15.28 -3.91
CA PHE A 10 -1.33 16.05 -5.04
C PHE A 10 -1.29 15.27 -6.35
N MET A 11 -0.30 14.40 -6.53
CA MET A 11 -0.15 13.57 -7.73
C MET A 11 -1.29 12.54 -7.84
N PHE A 12 -1.90 12.16 -6.71
CA PHE A 12 -2.93 11.12 -6.66
C PHE A 12 -4.36 11.65 -6.84
N TYR A 13 -4.58 12.97 -6.74
CA TYR A 13 -5.92 13.57 -6.92
C TYR A 13 -6.43 13.52 -8.36
N ASP A 14 -5.53 13.70 -9.34
CA ASP A 14 -5.85 13.58 -10.76
C ASP A 14 -4.77 12.80 -11.50
N LEU A 15 -4.26 11.72 -10.89
CA LEU A 15 -3.24 10.90 -11.55
C LEU A 15 -3.71 10.41 -12.92
N PRO A 16 -4.94 9.89 -13.11
CA PRO A 16 -5.40 9.47 -14.43
C PRO A 16 -5.41 10.62 -15.45
N GLY A 17 -5.86 11.82 -15.07
CA GLY A 17 -5.85 13.00 -15.95
C GLY A 17 -4.43 13.51 -16.24
N LEU A 18 -3.53 13.47 -15.26
CA LEU A 18 -2.11 13.82 -15.41
C LEU A 18 -1.40 12.88 -16.38
N LEU A 19 -1.59 11.56 -16.23
CA LEU A 19 -0.98 10.57 -17.12
C LEU A 19 -1.56 10.66 -18.53
N ALA A 20 -2.89 10.82 -18.67
CA ALA A 20 -3.54 10.96 -19.97
C ALA A 20 -3.05 12.18 -20.78
N ARG A 21 -2.63 13.25 -20.10
CA ARG A 21 -2.12 14.49 -20.72
C ARG A 21 -0.61 14.47 -20.96
N ASN A 22 0.12 13.50 -20.39
CA ASN A 22 1.58 13.44 -20.46
C ASN A 22 2.05 12.01 -20.80
N PRO A 23 2.12 11.64 -22.10
CA PRO A 23 2.43 10.28 -22.54
C PRO A 23 3.79 9.75 -22.04
N GLN A 24 4.80 10.62 -21.94
CA GLN A 24 6.10 10.24 -21.38
C GLN A 24 5.99 9.89 -19.89
N MET A 25 5.33 10.75 -19.11
CA MET A 25 5.09 10.51 -17.68
C MET A 25 4.25 9.25 -17.47
N GLN A 26 3.29 8.98 -18.36
CA GLN A 26 2.53 7.74 -18.37
C GLN A 26 3.45 6.52 -18.54
N ALA A 27 4.31 6.51 -19.56
CA ALA A 27 5.24 5.40 -19.79
C ALA A 27 6.19 5.19 -18.60
N GLU A 28 6.80 6.26 -18.09
CA GLU A 28 7.70 6.20 -16.93
C GLU A 28 6.99 5.71 -15.66
N TYR A 29 5.76 6.17 -15.42
CA TYR A 29 4.95 5.72 -14.29
C TYR A 29 4.59 4.23 -14.42
N HIS A 30 4.16 3.77 -15.59
CA HIS A 30 3.83 2.36 -15.80
C HIS A 30 5.05 1.46 -15.59
N GLN A 31 6.22 1.85 -16.13
CA GLN A 31 7.46 1.11 -15.94
C GLN A 31 7.85 1.03 -14.45
N PHE A 32 7.81 2.16 -13.75
CA PHE A 32 8.14 2.20 -12.33
C PHE A 32 7.20 1.34 -11.47
N ILE A 33 5.90 1.37 -11.73
CA ILE A 33 4.92 0.60 -10.95
C ILE A 33 5.01 -0.89 -11.24
N HIS A 34 4.92 -1.29 -12.51
CA HIS A 34 4.79 -2.69 -12.87
C HIS A 34 6.11 -3.46 -12.82
N THR A 35 7.22 -2.81 -13.14
CA THR A 35 8.52 -3.50 -13.18
C THR A 35 9.24 -3.34 -11.85
N ASP A 36 9.48 -2.10 -11.43
CA ASP A 36 10.38 -1.90 -10.29
C ASP A 36 9.70 -2.13 -8.94
N LEU A 37 8.47 -1.67 -8.75
CA LEU A 37 7.84 -1.69 -7.42
C LEU A 37 7.12 -3.01 -7.14
N GLU A 38 6.32 -3.49 -8.09
CA GLU A 38 5.54 -4.73 -7.96
C GLU A 38 6.46 -5.95 -7.81
N GLU A 39 7.46 -6.12 -8.68
CA GLU A 39 8.42 -7.24 -8.57
C GLU A 39 9.21 -7.20 -7.25
N ARG A 40 9.59 -6.01 -6.77
CA ARG A 40 10.27 -5.86 -5.47
C ARG A 40 9.38 -6.25 -4.32
N LEU A 41 8.10 -5.86 -4.35
CA LEU A 41 7.14 -6.25 -3.32
C LEU A 41 6.91 -7.76 -3.34
N ILE A 42 6.71 -8.37 -4.51
CA ILE A 42 6.58 -9.83 -4.64
C ILE A 42 7.81 -10.54 -4.07
N SER A 43 9.01 -10.10 -4.44
CA SER A 43 10.27 -10.65 -3.93
C SER A 43 10.40 -10.51 -2.41
N LEU A 44 9.99 -9.38 -1.85
CA LEU A 44 9.99 -9.16 -0.40
C LEU A 44 9.03 -10.11 0.33
N PHE A 45 7.84 -10.36 -0.23
CA PHE A 45 6.87 -11.28 0.36
C PHE A 45 7.34 -12.73 0.28
N ARG A 46 7.97 -13.14 -0.83
CA ARG A 46 8.65 -14.44 -0.95
C ARG A 46 9.72 -14.61 0.14
N GLU A 47 10.52 -13.56 0.36
CA GLU A 47 11.55 -13.56 1.41
C GLU A 47 10.93 -13.66 2.81
N PHE A 48 9.83 -12.94 3.08
CA PHE A 48 9.10 -13.05 4.35
C PHE A 48 8.53 -14.46 4.58
N THR A 49 8.04 -15.11 3.53
CA THR A 49 7.62 -16.52 3.60
C THR A 49 8.81 -17.43 3.89
N ARG A 50 9.94 -17.22 3.20
CA ARG A 50 11.17 -18.01 3.36
C ARG A 50 11.74 -17.96 4.78
N ILE A 51 11.70 -16.80 5.44
CA ILE A 51 12.16 -16.63 6.83
C ILE A 51 11.09 -16.98 7.88
N GLY A 52 9.89 -17.39 7.44
CA GLY A 52 8.78 -17.77 8.32
C GLY A 52 8.11 -16.60 9.05
N LEU A 53 8.25 -15.37 8.56
CA LEU A 53 7.55 -14.19 9.09
C LEU A 53 6.07 -14.24 8.73
N VAL A 54 5.78 -14.70 7.51
CA VAL A 54 4.43 -14.95 7.01
C VAL A 54 4.27 -16.36 6.48
N ARG A 55 3.03 -16.82 6.40
CA ARG A 55 2.61 -18.06 5.75
C ARG A 55 1.65 -17.67 4.64
N ILE A 56 2.17 -17.59 3.41
CA ILE A 56 1.42 -17.22 2.20
C ILE A 56 1.78 -18.27 1.15
N ASP A 57 0.77 -18.85 0.51
CA ASP A 57 0.99 -19.74 -0.62
C ASP A 57 1.50 -18.92 -1.82
N GLU A 58 2.41 -19.50 -2.61
CA GLU A 58 3.07 -18.76 -3.71
C GLU A 58 2.07 -18.13 -4.69
N GLU A 59 0.95 -18.81 -4.95
CA GLU A 59 -0.14 -18.34 -5.82
C GLU A 59 -0.90 -17.12 -5.26
N ASP A 60 -0.85 -16.89 -3.96
CA ASP A 60 -1.55 -15.79 -3.28
C ASP A 60 -0.69 -14.51 -3.16
N ILE A 61 0.62 -14.61 -3.39
CA ILE A 61 1.55 -13.48 -3.19
C ILE A 61 1.24 -12.32 -4.14
N GLU A 62 1.12 -12.60 -5.43
CA GLU A 62 0.89 -11.57 -6.46
C GLU A 62 -0.51 -10.90 -6.31
N PRO A 63 -1.61 -11.65 -6.11
CA PRO A 63 -2.91 -11.05 -5.77
C PRO A 63 -2.86 -10.17 -4.51
N LEU A 64 -2.16 -10.60 -3.47
CA LEU A 64 -2.02 -9.84 -2.23
C LEU A 64 -1.26 -8.53 -2.44
N VAL A 65 -0.13 -8.58 -3.16
CA VAL A 65 0.66 -7.38 -3.49
C VAL A 65 -0.17 -6.39 -4.32
N THR A 66 -0.91 -6.88 -5.31
CA THR A 66 -1.84 -6.07 -6.11
C THR A 66 -2.87 -5.36 -5.23
N ASN A 67 -3.49 -6.08 -4.29
CA ASN A 67 -4.48 -5.51 -3.38
C ASN A 67 -3.89 -4.46 -2.43
N ILE A 68 -2.70 -4.73 -1.88
CA ILE A 68 -1.97 -3.76 -1.04
C ILE A 68 -1.69 -2.49 -1.85
N TRP A 69 -1.25 -2.64 -3.09
CA TRP A 69 -0.98 -1.51 -3.97
C TRP A 69 -2.23 -0.69 -4.27
N LEU A 70 -3.35 -1.36 -4.58
CA LEU A 70 -4.64 -0.72 -4.83
C LEU A 70 -5.10 0.09 -3.61
N VAL A 71 -5.07 -0.50 -2.42
CA VAL A 71 -5.44 0.20 -1.17
C VAL A 71 -4.55 1.41 -0.95
N ALA A 72 -3.22 1.24 -1.05
CA ALA A 72 -2.29 2.35 -0.85
C ALA A 72 -2.56 3.49 -1.86
N LYS A 73 -2.64 3.16 -3.15
CA LYS A 73 -2.77 4.11 -4.26
C LYS A 73 -4.02 4.97 -4.16
N PHE A 74 -5.16 4.36 -3.80
CA PHE A 74 -6.44 5.06 -3.78
C PHE A 74 -6.90 5.50 -2.39
N TRP A 75 -6.09 5.25 -1.35
CA TRP A 75 -6.47 5.55 0.04
C TRP A 75 -6.92 6.99 0.26
N PHE A 76 -6.15 7.97 -0.24
CA PHE A 76 -6.48 9.38 -0.01
C PHE A 76 -7.72 9.84 -0.78
N ALA A 77 -7.92 9.35 -2.00
CA ALA A 77 -9.14 9.62 -2.76
C ALA A 77 -10.37 9.00 -2.07
N PHE A 78 -10.23 7.78 -1.54
CA PHE A 78 -11.26 7.14 -0.72
C PHE A 78 -11.57 7.97 0.54
N GLU A 79 -10.57 8.42 1.29
CA GLU A 79 -10.78 9.23 2.50
C GLU A 79 -11.45 10.57 2.21
N GLU A 80 -11.07 11.25 1.13
CA GLU A 80 -11.68 12.52 0.72
C GLU A 80 -13.17 12.35 0.38
N THR A 81 -13.51 11.31 -0.37
CA THR A 81 -14.91 10.99 -0.72
C THR A 81 -15.71 10.51 0.49
N ALA A 82 -15.11 9.75 1.40
CA ALA A 82 -15.77 9.27 2.62
C ALA A 82 -15.97 10.38 3.65
N ARG A 83 -15.15 11.44 3.64
CA ARG A 83 -15.17 12.54 4.62
C ARG A 83 -15.07 13.91 3.93
N PRO A 84 -16.08 14.32 3.15
CA PRO A 84 -16.01 15.50 2.28
C PRO A 84 -15.90 16.84 3.03
N ARG A 85 -16.09 16.84 4.36
CA ARG A 85 -16.02 18.04 5.21
C ARG A 85 -14.79 18.07 6.11
N GLU A 86 -13.96 17.02 6.09
CA GLU A 86 -12.73 16.95 6.87
C GLU A 86 -11.53 17.14 5.94
N PRO A 87 -10.61 18.07 6.27
CA PRO A 87 -9.36 18.13 5.52
C PRO A 87 -8.58 16.82 5.70
N ILE A 88 -7.96 16.32 4.64
CA ILE A 88 -7.04 15.19 4.75
C ILE A 88 -5.88 15.61 5.64
N THR A 89 -5.64 14.86 6.71
CA THR A 89 -4.57 15.09 7.68
C THR A 89 -3.58 13.93 7.66
N GLU A 90 -2.44 14.09 8.35
CA GLU A 90 -1.50 12.99 8.57
C GLU A 90 -2.15 11.77 9.25
N ALA A 91 -3.18 12.00 10.06
CA ALA A 91 -3.97 10.92 10.66
C ALA A 91 -4.69 10.06 9.61
N ALA A 92 -5.06 10.61 8.45
CA ALA A 92 -5.58 9.83 7.34
C ALA A 92 -4.51 8.86 6.82
N GLY A 93 -3.25 9.30 6.69
CA GLY A 93 -2.14 8.42 6.31
C GLY A 93 -1.95 7.25 7.29
N ARG A 94 -2.06 7.50 8.61
CA ARG A 94 -2.00 6.43 9.62
C ARG A 94 -3.14 5.42 9.48
N ARG A 95 -4.38 5.88 9.23
CA ARG A 95 -5.52 4.99 8.95
C ARG A 95 -5.28 4.11 7.72
N GLY A 96 -4.68 4.66 6.67
CA GLY A 96 -4.35 3.91 5.45
C GLY A 96 -3.31 2.81 5.69
N ALA A 97 -2.29 3.12 6.50
CA ALA A 97 -1.33 2.10 6.93
C ALA A 97 -2.01 0.95 7.68
N VAL A 98 -3.00 1.25 8.53
CA VAL A 98 -3.79 0.22 9.23
C VAL A 98 -4.58 -0.66 8.24
N GLN A 99 -5.12 -0.11 7.14
CA GLN A 99 -5.82 -0.90 6.12
C GLN A 99 -4.87 -1.85 5.39
N VAL A 100 -3.67 -1.39 5.01
CA VAL A 100 -2.65 -2.26 4.41
C VAL A 100 -2.23 -3.37 5.37
N LEU A 101 -2.02 -3.04 6.66
CA LEU A 101 -1.72 -4.04 7.68
C LEU A 101 -2.88 -5.03 7.87
N ALA A 102 -4.14 -4.61 7.71
CA ALA A 102 -5.28 -5.50 7.82
C ALA A 102 -5.29 -6.58 6.73
N LEU A 103 -4.87 -6.25 5.50
CA LEU A 103 -4.69 -7.23 4.42
C LEU A 103 -3.59 -8.25 4.73
N PHE A 104 -2.55 -7.81 5.46
CA PHE A 104 -1.40 -8.64 5.80
C PHE A 104 -1.63 -9.55 7.01
N LYS A 105 -2.51 -9.13 7.93
CA LYS A 105 -2.77 -9.78 9.22
C LYS A 105 -3.04 -11.30 9.17
N PRO A 106 -3.84 -11.84 8.23
CA PRO A 106 -4.16 -13.27 8.20
C PRO A 106 -2.94 -14.17 8.00
N TYR A 107 -1.92 -13.63 7.33
CA TYR A 107 -0.74 -14.37 6.92
C TYR A 107 0.40 -14.32 7.94
N ILE A 108 0.31 -13.49 8.97
CA ILE A 108 1.34 -13.36 10.00
C ILE A 108 1.48 -14.68 10.75
N ALA A 109 2.68 -15.25 10.77
CA ALA A 109 2.96 -16.46 11.52
C ALA A 109 2.70 -16.25 13.02
N GLU A 110 2.20 -17.30 13.69
CA GLU A 110 1.67 -17.22 15.06
C GLU A 110 2.66 -16.61 16.07
N ASN A 111 3.94 -16.92 15.94
CA ASN A 111 5.01 -16.40 16.78
C ASN A 111 5.22 -14.87 16.64
N TYR A 112 4.82 -14.28 15.51
CA TYR A 112 4.93 -12.84 15.26
C TYR A 112 3.63 -12.07 15.53
N GLN A 113 2.51 -12.75 15.81
CA GLN A 113 1.22 -12.11 16.11
C GLN A 113 1.28 -11.10 17.29
N PRO A 114 2.01 -11.34 18.39
CA PRO A 114 2.14 -10.33 19.46
C PRO A 114 2.86 -9.06 18.98
N THR A 115 3.98 -9.21 18.27
CA THR A 115 4.75 -8.09 17.70
C THR A 115 3.92 -7.31 16.69
N PHE A 116 3.18 -8.01 15.84
CA PHE A 116 2.31 -7.41 14.84
C PHE A 116 1.17 -6.60 15.46
N ARG A 117 0.55 -7.09 16.54
CA ARG A 117 -0.45 -6.32 17.30
C ARG A 117 0.14 -5.06 17.92
N SER A 118 1.33 -5.15 18.50
CA SER A 118 2.04 -3.98 19.04
C SER A 118 2.41 -2.97 17.96
N LEU A 119 2.71 -3.42 16.74
CA LEU A 119 2.94 -2.54 15.59
C LEU A 119 1.67 -1.76 15.22
N ILE A 120 0.53 -2.44 15.05
CA ILE A 120 -0.75 -1.80 14.71
C ILE A 120 -1.14 -0.76 15.76
N ALA A 121 -0.92 -1.06 17.04
CA ALA A 121 -1.25 -0.14 18.13
C ALA A 121 -0.49 1.21 18.05
N ARG A 122 0.66 1.28 17.38
CA ARG A 122 1.42 2.54 17.17
C ARG A 122 0.78 3.46 16.12
N TYR A 123 -0.18 2.97 15.34
CA TYR A 123 -0.90 3.75 14.34
C TYR A 123 -2.24 4.30 14.85
N GLN A 124 -2.66 3.92 16.07
CA GLN A 124 -3.81 4.47 16.79
C GLN A 124 -3.40 5.75 17.54
#